data_AF-A0A9D3YFU6-F1
#
_entry.id   AF-A0A9D3YFU6-F1
#
_cell.length_a   1.000
_cell.length_b   1.000
_cell.length_c   1.000
_cell.angle_alpha   90.00
_cell.angle_beta   90.00
_cell.angle_gamma   90.00
#
_symmetry.space_group_name_H-M   'P 1'
#
loop_
_entity.id
_entity.type
_entity.pdbx_description
1 polymer ?
#
loop_
_entity_poly.entity_id
_entity_poly.type
_entity_poly.pdbx_seq_one_letter_code
_entity_poly.pdbx_strand_id
1 'polypeptide(L)' 'MRVDGVLSALVSLAAIVGSTVGSEADNAIPPRQACRPPLGNQTIFDFSIRNVYDNATINMSQFRGKLTLVVNVATY' A
#
# COMPACT_ATOMS: atom_id res chain seq x y z
N MET A 1 39.63 43.32 2.83
CA MET A 1 39.79 41.94 2.33
C MET A 1 38.66 41.11 2.94
N ARG A 2 37.81 40.52 2.08
CA ARG A 2 36.81 39.50 2.43
C ARG A 2 37.53 38.23 2.91
N VAL A 3 36.94 37.45 3.80
CA VAL A 3 36.27 36.16 3.52
C VAL A 3 35.63 35.65 4.82
N ASP A 4 34.33 35.34 4.74
CA ASP A 4 33.45 34.80 5.77
C ASP A 4 33.79 33.36 6.20
N GLY A 5 33.65 33.08 7.50
CA GLY A 5 33.96 31.80 8.15
C GLY A 5 32.75 30.87 8.32
N VAL A 6 32.46 30.13 7.24
CA VAL A 6 32.04 28.72 7.12
C VAL A 6 30.80 28.18 7.90
N LEU A 7 29.81 27.81 7.07
CA LEU A 7 28.57 27.06 7.27
C LEU A 7 28.71 25.73 8.05
N SER A 8 27.72 25.46 8.92
CA SER A 8 27.47 24.17 9.58
C SER A 8 26.88 23.14 8.59
N ALA A 9 27.42 21.92 8.60
CA ALA A 9 27.18 20.87 7.61
C ALA A 9 25.80 20.19 7.73
N LEU A 10 25.19 19.93 6.57
CA LEU A 10 23.93 19.21 6.36
C LEU A 10 24.13 17.69 6.51
N VAL A 11 23.20 17.01 7.18
CA VAL A 11 23.14 15.54 7.28
C VAL A 11 22.48 14.97 6.02
N SER A 12 23.23 14.21 5.22
CA SER A 12 22.74 13.59 3.99
C SER A 12 22.03 12.26 4.26
N LEU A 13 20.76 12.16 3.87
CA LEU A 13 20.01 10.88 3.84
C LEU A 13 20.09 10.30 2.43
N ALA A 14 20.88 9.25 2.23
CA ALA A 14 20.98 8.53 0.96
C ALA A 14 20.02 7.34 0.95
N ALA A 15 18.87 7.48 0.28
CA ALA A 15 18.03 6.35 -0.10
C ALA A 15 18.45 5.88 -1.50
N ILE A 16 19.07 4.71 -1.57
CA ILE A 16 19.44 4.06 -2.83
C ILE A 16 18.16 3.54 -3.47
N VAL A 17 17.57 4.30 -4.40
CA VAL A 17 16.55 3.79 -5.31
C VAL A 17 17.29 3.21 -6.52
N GLY A 18 17.74 1.96 -6.38
CA GLY A 18 18.34 1.21 -7.47
C GLY A 18 17.29 0.83 -8.50
N SER A 19 17.24 1.55 -9.61
CA SER A 19 16.54 1.20 -10.83
C SER A 19 17.38 0.22 -11.66
N THR A 20 16.84 -0.95 -11.98
CA THR A 20 17.30 -1.74 -13.13
C THR A 20 16.15 -1.88 -14.12
N VAL A 21 16.30 -1.20 -15.26
CA VAL A 21 15.51 -1.42 -16.47
C VAL A 21 15.81 -2.82 -16.99
N GLY A 22 14.82 -3.70 -16.93
CA GLY A 22 14.80 -4.96 -17.67
C GLY A 22 13.80 -4.81 -18.80
N SER A 23 14.30 -4.70 -20.03
CA SER A 23 13.49 -4.93 -21.23
C SER A 23 13.22 -6.43 -21.32
N GLU A 24 11.97 -6.85 -21.52
CA GLU A 24 11.59 -7.96 -22.40
C GLU A 24 10.08 -8.27 -22.37
N ALA A 25 9.56 -8.54 -23.58
CA ALA A 25 8.29 -9.17 -23.94
C ALA A 25 6.97 -8.42 -23.66
N ASP A 26 6.43 -7.90 -24.76
CA ASP A 26 5.08 -7.38 -24.99
C ASP A 26 3.99 -8.39 -24.60
N ASN A 27 3.59 -8.35 -23.33
CA ASN A 27 2.33 -8.89 -22.85
C ASN A 27 1.86 -7.93 -21.76
N ALA A 28 1.33 -6.78 -22.20
CA ALA A 28 1.08 -5.62 -21.35
C ALA A 28 0.19 -5.98 -20.16
N ILE A 29 0.83 -6.28 -19.02
CA ILE A 29 0.17 -6.32 -17.71
C ILE A 29 -0.45 -4.93 -17.54
N PRO A 30 -1.77 -4.82 -17.39
CA PRO A 30 -2.40 -3.53 -17.25
C PRO A 30 -1.76 -2.79 -16.08
N PRO A 31 -1.46 -1.48 -16.24
CA PRO A 31 -0.80 -0.72 -15.19
C PRO A 31 -1.61 -0.83 -13.91
N ARG A 32 -0.93 -1.10 -12.79
CA ARG A 32 -1.58 -1.17 -11.48
C ARG A 32 -2.30 0.15 -11.25
N GLN A 33 -3.63 0.12 -11.25
CA GLN A 33 -4.42 1.31 -10.98
C GLN A 33 -4.19 1.72 -9.53
N ALA A 34 -3.86 3.00 -9.32
CA ALA A 34 -3.74 3.53 -7.98
C ALA A 34 -5.09 3.35 -7.25
N CYS A 35 -5.07 2.71 -6.08
CA CYS A 35 -6.25 2.58 -5.26
C CYS A 35 -6.78 3.99 -4.94
N ARG A 36 -8.02 4.29 -5.34
CA ARG A 36 -8.68 5.54 -4.93
C ARG A 36 -8.98 5.43 -3.43
N PRO A 37 -8.46 6.31 -2.57
CA PRO A 37 -8.81 6.27 -1.16
C PRO A 37 -10.31 6.53 -0.99
N PRO A 38 -10.98 5.85 -0.04
CA PRO A 38 -12.37 6.12 0.25
C PRO A 38 -12.54 7.59 0.66
N LEU A 39 -13.60 8.23 0.17
CA LEU A 39 -13.91 9.65 0.44
C LEU A 39 -14.47 9.90 1.86
N GLY A 40 -14.53 8.88 2.71
CA GLY A 40 -15.16 8.95 4.03
C GLY A 40 -14.29 8.34 5.13
N ASN A 41 -14.69 8.55 6.38
CA ASN A 41 -13.99 8.06 7.58
C ASN A 41 -14.16 6.55 7.83
N GLN A 42 -14.65 5.81 6.83
CA GLN A 42 -14.86 4.37 6.93
C GLN A 42 -13.55 3.64 6.65
N THR A 43 -13.26 2.68 7.50
CA THR A 43 -12.13 1.76 7.38
C THR A 43 -12.66 0.34 7.14
N ILE A 44 -11.78 -0.56 6.71
CA ILE A 44 -12.14 -1.97 6.58
C ILE A 44 -12.64 -2.60 7.90
N PHE A 45 -12.31 -2.00 9.05
CA PHE A 45 -12.64 -2.51 10.38
C PHE A 45 -14.09 -2.24 10.81
N ASP A 46 -14.82 -1.41 10.05
CA ASP A 46 -16.20 -1.06 10.34
C ASP A 46 -17.19 -2.08 9.75
N PHE A 47 -16.69 -3.10 9.04
CA PHE A 47 -17.49 -4.11 8.37
C PHE A 47 -17.46 -5.47 9.09
N SER A 48 -18.50 -6.26 8.88
CA SER A 48 -18.59 -7.64 9.30
C SER A 48 -19.09 -8.51 8.15
N ILE A 49 -18.50 -9.69 7.99
CA ILE A 49 -18.79 -10.61 6.89
C ILE A 49 -19.31 -11.91 7.49
N ARG A 50 -20.39 -12.47 6.95
CA ARG A 50 -20.82 -13.81 7.34
C ARG A 50 -19.94 -14.85 6.66
N ASN A 51 -19.57 -15.89 7.40
CA ASN A 51 -18.80 -16.97 6.82
C ASN A 51 -19.63 -17.76 5.78
N VAL A 52 -18.95 -18.61 5.02
CA VAL A 52 -19.56 -19.40 3.94
C VAL A 52 -20.64 -20.39 4.40
N TYR A 53 -20.66 -20.70 5.71
CA TYR A 53 -21.65 -21.61 6.31
C TYR A 53 -22.82 -20.86 6.97
N ASP A 54 -22.86 -19.53 6.88
CA ASP A 54 -23.85 -18.62 7.48
C ASP A 54 -24.05 -18.77 9.01
N ASN A 55 -23.13 -19.45 9.70
CA ASN A 55 -23.25 -19.76 11.12
C ASN A 55 -22.37 -18.88 12.02
N ALA A 56 -21.48 -18.09 11.44
CA ALA A 56 -20.62 -17.16 12.18
C ALA A 56 -20.45 -15.84 11.44
N THR A 57 -20.38 -14.75 12.21
CA THR A 57 -20.05 -13.42 11.70
C THR A 57 -18.60 -13.10 12.04
N ILE A 58 -17.82 -12.83 11.01
CA ILE A 58 -16.41 -12.42 11.08
C ILE A 58 -16.38 -10.89 11.13
N ASN A 59 -16.02 -10.34 12.29
CA ASN A 59 -15.83 -8.89 12.44
C ASN A 59 -14.44 -8.50 11.94
N MET A 60 -14.37 -7.60 10.95
CA MET A 60 -13.10 -7.23 10.32
C MET A 60 -12.14 -6.50 11.28
N SER A 61 -12.65 -5.91 12.37
CA SER A 61 -11.83 -5.29 13.41
C SER A 61 -10.83 -6.25 14.07
N GLN A 62 -11.06 -7.57 14.04
CA GLN A 62 -10.13 -8.56 14.57
C GLN A 62 -8.79 -8.62 13.80
N PHE A 63 -8.74 -8.04 12.60
CA PHE A 63 -7.55 -7.98 11.76
C PHE A 63 -6.77 -6.66 11.92
N ARG A 64 -7.11 -5.81 12.89
CA ARG A 64 -6.34 -4.60 13.20
C ARG A 64 -4.87 -4.95 13.47
N GLY A 65 -3.97 -4.14 12.90
CA GLY A 65 -2.53 -4.38 12.98
C GLY A 65 -2.00 -5.48 12.06
N LYS A 66 -2.83 -6.09 11.21
CA LYS A 66 -2.43 -7.11 10.24
C LYS A 66 -2.65 -6.63 8.82
N LEU A 67 -1.72 -6.96 7.93
CA LEU A 67 -1.92 -6.80 6.49
C LEU A 67 -2.97 -7.80 6.02
N THR A 68 -4.08 -7.31 5.47
CA THR A 68 -5.23 -8.13 5.07
C THR A 68 -5.47 -8.01 3.57
N LEU A 69 -5.45 -9.14 2.85
CA LEU A 69 -5.81 -9.21 1.43
C LEU A 69 -7.26 -9.70 1.31
N VAL A 70 -8.11 -8.89 0.68
CA VAL A 70 -9.52 -9.24 0.39
C VAL A 70 -9.63 -9.59 -1.09
N VAL A 71 -10.13 -10.79 -1.38
CA VAL A 71 -10.27 -11.32 -2.75
C VAL A 71 -11.74 -11.60 -3.03
N ASN A 72 -12.26 -11.03 -4.12
CA ASN A 72 -13.58 -11.38 -4.64
C ASN A 72 -13.46 -12.69 -5.45
N VAL A 73 -14.28 -13.69 -5.12
CA VAL A 73 -14.31 -15.01 -5.77
C VAL A 73 -15.75 -15.30 -6.24
N ALA A 74 -15.89 -15.99 -7.37
CA ALA A 74 -17.18 -16.45 -7.90
C ALA A 74 -17.04 -17.89 -8.41
N THR A 75 -18.11 -18.68 -8.31
CA THR A 75 -18.22 -20.02 -8.89
C THR A 75 -18.95 -19.98 -10.22
N TYR A 76 -18.63 -20.92 -11.12
CA TYR A 76 -19.18 -21.02 -12.48
C TYR A 76 -20.68 -21.34 -12.51
#